data_AF-A0A445BLD1-F1
#
_entry.id   AF-A0A445BLD1-F1
#
_cell.length_a   1.000
_cell.length_b   1.000
_cell.length_c   1.000
_cell.angle_alpha   90.00
_cell.angle_beta   90.00
_cell.angle_gamma   90.00
#
_symmetry.space_group_name_H-M   'P 1'
#
loop_
_entity.id
_entity.type
_entity.pdbx_description
1 polymer ?
#
loop_
_entity_poly.entity_id
_entity_poly.type
_entity_poly.pdbx_seq_one_letter_code
_entity_poly.pdbx_strand_id
1 'polypeptide(L)'
;MSVQNKKNRAQQKFRHRNGPINFARIRARLAASKENNEPPTQAEMFVETRQSTKGKSLDEDTLDVIKAGRVRCHGRVTTPTLLKKNEEIATLKQQHATEKATLENKVDVMQKEVDELKSLVKMMLQQKSSGVDLDMLAAQLGSTLGNPNNNDAHEEKNYVEGEIELD
;
A
#
# COMPACT_ATOMS: atom_id res chain seq x y z
N MET A 1 27.64 -15.70 -8.65
CA MET A 1 26.79 -16.67 -7.92
C MET A 1 27.71 -17.63 -7.15
N SER A 2 27.51 -17.82 -5.84
CA SER A 2 28.32 -18.75 -5.04
C SER A 2 28.27 -20.17 -5.60
N VAL A 3 29.40 -20.89 -5.56
CA VAL A 3 29.53 -22.30 -5.97
C VAL A 3 28.47 -23.17 -5.28
N GLN A 4 28.16 -22.86 -4.02
CA GLN A 4 27.15 -23.57 -3.24
C GLN A 4 25.73 -23.33 -3.78
N ASN A 5 25.39 -22.11 -4.19
CA ASN A 5 24.08 -21.80 -4.78
C ASN A 5 23.88 -22.53 -6.11
N LYS A 6 24.95 -22.72 -6.89
CA LYS A 6 24.89 -23.47 -8.15
C LYS A 6 24.60 -24.96 -7.90
N LYS A 7 25.27 -25.57 -6.92
CA LYS A 7 25.02 -26.96 -6.48
C LYS A 7 23.58 -27.13 -5.97
N ASN A 8 23.11 -26.24 -5.09
CA ASN A 8 21.74 -26.29 -4.55
C ASN A 8 20.67 -26.15 -5.65
N ARG A 9 20.90 -25.25 -6.63
CA ARG A 9 19.98 -25.06 -7.75
C ARG A 9 19.93 -26.27 -8.68
N ALA A 10 21.06 -26.94 -8.89
CA ALA A 10 21.13 -28.17 -9.70
C ALA A 10 20.42 -29.35 -9.02
N GLN A 11 20.43 -29.43 -7.70
CA GLN A 11 19.77 -30.50 -6.93
C GLN A 11 18.25 -30.27 -6.75
N GLN A 12 17.72 -29.11 -7.14
CA GLN A 12 16.31 -28.76 -6.98
C GLN A 12 15.44 -29.45 -8.05
N LYS A 13 14.78 -30.57 -7.69
CA LYS A 13 13.95 -31.39 -8.61
C LYS A 13 12.57 -30.78 -8.92
N PHE A 14 11.95 -30.15 -7.93
CA PHE A 14 10.56 -29.65 -8.02
C PHE A 14 10.50 -28.13 -8.17
N ARG A 15 11.12 -27.60 -9.23
CA ARG A 15 11.05 -26.17 -9.59
C ARG A 15 9.72 -25.86 -10.29
N HIS A 16 9.20 -24.64 -10.10
CA HIS A 16 8.14 -24.10 -10.95
C HIS A 16 8.65 -24.06 -12.41
N ARG A 17 7.80 -24.44 -13.36
CA ARG A 17 8.14 -24.50 -14.80
C ARG A 17 7.92 -23.15 -15.52
N ASN A 18 7.19 -22.24 -14.89
CA ASN A 18 6.74 -20.99 -15.50
C ASN A 18 7.68 -19.82 -15.17
N GLY A 19 7.84 -18.93 -16.15
CA GLY A 19 8.57 -17.68 -15.97
C GLY A 19 7.86 -16.69 -15.03
N PRO A 20 8.54 -15.60 -14.59
CA PRO A 20 8.02 -14.66 -13.60
C PRO A 20 6.66 -14.04 -13.95
N ILE A 21 6.46 -13.69 -15.22
CA ILE A 21 5.20 -13.07 -15.71
C ILE A 21 4.04 -14.05 -15.59
N ASN A 22 4.20 -15.28 -16.08
CA ASN A 22 3.16 -16.30 -15.98
C ASN A 22 2.90 -16.71 -14.53
N PHE A 23 3.94 -16.71 -13.69
CA PHE A 23 3.78 -16.96 -12.25
C PHE A 23 2.91 -15.89 -11.57
N ALA A 24 3.12 -14.61 -11.89
CA ALA A 24 2.29 -13.53 -11.37
C ALA A 24 0.84 -13.63 -11.85
N ARG A 25 0.62 -13.93 -13.14
CA ARG A 25 -0.73 -14.14 -13.70
C ARG A 25 -1.48 -15.29 -13.02
N ILE A 26 -0.80 -16.42 -12.79
CA ILE A 26 -1.39 -17.56 -12.07
C ILE A 26 -1.78 -17.17 -10.65
N ARG A 27 -0.91 -16.43 -9.95
CA ARG A 27 -1.19 -15.97 -8.59
C ARG A 27 -2.45 -15.09 -8.54
N ALA A 28 -2.56 -14.12 -9.44
CA ALA A 28 -3.72 -13.23 -9.51
C ALA A 28 -5.01 -14.01 -9.81
N ARG A 29 -4.97 -14.93 -10.78
CA ARG A 29 -6.12 -15.77 -11.14
C ARG A 29 -6.61 -16.62 -9.96
N LEU A 30 -5.68 -17.28 -9.26
CA LEU A 30 -6.03 -18.12 -8.11
C LEU A 30 -6.53 -17.31 -6.90
N ALA A 31 -6.04 -16.08 -6.73
CA ALA A 31 -6.56 -15.18 -5.69
C ALA A 31 -7.98 -14.72 -6.03
N ALA A 32 -8.24 -14.35 -7.29
CA ALA A 32 -9.56 -13.93 -7.76
C ALA A 32 -10.62 -15.04 -7.70
N SER A 33 -10.22 -16.32 -7.81
CA SER A 33 -11.14 -17.44 -7.65
C SER A 33 -11.47 -17.78 -6.19
N LYS A 34 -10.80 -17.15 -5.21
CA LYS A 34 -11.06 -17.35 -3.79
C LYS A 34 -11.97 -16.24 -3.27
N GLU A 35 -13.01 -16.63 -2.54
CA GLU A 35 -14.07 -15.76 -2.03
C GLU A 35 -13.54 -14.56 -1.20
N ASN A 36 -12.37 -14.70 -0.57
CA ASN A 36 -11.76 -13.67 0.29
C ASN A 36 -10.53 -12.96 -0.33
N ASN A 37 -10.28 -13.10 -1.63
CA ASN A 37 -9.04 -12.62 -2.29
C ASN A 37 -7.75 -13.09 -1.58
N GLU A 38 -7.82 -14.21 -0.87
CA GLU A 38 -6.68 -14.74 -0.14
C GLU A 38 -5.56 -15.17 -1.09
N PRO A 39 -4.29 -14.94 -0.71
CA PRO A 39 -3.18 -15.37 -1.55
C PRO A 39 -3.22 -16.89 -1.73
N PRO A 40 -3.00 -17.39 -2.96
CA PRO A 40 -2.95 -18.82 -3.19
C PRO A 40 -1.81 -19.45 -2.41
N THR A 41 -2.09 -20.61 -1.84
CA THR A 41 -1.14 -21.41 -1.09
C THR A 41 0.00 -21.85 -2.01
N GLN A 42 1.11 -22.20 -1.38
CA GLN A 42 2.28 -22.66 -2.09
C GLN A 42 2.02 -23.96 -2.88
N ALA A 43 1.17 -24.86 -2.37
CA ALA A 43 0.79 -26.09 -3.05
C ALA A 43 -0.07 -25.82 -4.29
N GLU A 44 -1.09 -24.95 -4.18
CA GLU A 44 -1.94 -24.55 -5.32
C GLU A 44 -1.09 -23.90 -6.42
N MET A 45 -0.19 -22.99 -6.05
CA MET A 45 0.76 -22.38 -7.00
C MET A 45 1.65 -23.42 -7.67
N PHE A 46 2.06 -24.48 -6.96
CA PHE A 46 2.93 -25.52 -7.52
C PHE A 46 2.20 -26.41 -8.52
N VAL A 47 0.98 -26.83 -8.21
CA VAL A 47 0.13 -27.61 -9.12
C VAL A 47 -0.11 -26.81 -10.39
N GLU A 48 -0.58 -25.58 -10.26
CA GLU A 48 -1.00 -24.74 -11.39
C GLU A 48 0.17 -24.32 -12.30
N THR A 49 1.37 -24.17 -11.73
CA THR A 49 2.58 -23.86 -12.53
C THR A 49 3.22 -25.08 -13.18
N ARG A 50 2.80 -26.29 -12.82
CA ARG A 50 3.22 -27.54 -13.43
C ARG A 50 2.21 -28.03 -14.47
N GLN A 51 0.95 -27.69 -14.31
CA GLN A 51 -0.08 -27.82 -15.34
C GLN A 51 0.19 -26.82 -16.47
N SER A 52 0.27 -27.31 -17.71
CA SER A 52 0.39 -26.42 -18.87
C SER A 52 -0.98 -25.82 -19.16
N THR A 53 -1.02 -24.56 -19.58
CA THR A 53 -2.22 -23.92 -20.15
C THR A 53 -2.83 -24.69 -21.34
N LYS A 54 -2.10 -25.64 -21.94
CA LYS A 54 -2.57 -26.52 -23.01
C LYS A 54 -3.10 -27.88 -22.52
N GLY A 55 -3.51 -28.02 -21.26
CA GLY A 55 -4.12 -29.26 -20.75
C GLY A 55 -3.16 -30.46 -20.71
N LYS A 56 -1.85 -30.23 -20.60
CA LYS A 56 -0.89 -31.33 -20.41
C LYS A 56 -1.07 -31.90 -19.00
N SER A 57 -1.24 -33.22 -18.92
CA SER A 57 -1.28 -33.96 -17.67
C SER A 57 0.02 -33.75 -16.88
N LEU A 58 -0.10 -33.78 -15.56
CA LEU A 58 1.06 -33.77 -14.68
C LEU A 58 1.89 -35.04 -14.90
N ASP A 59 3.21 -34.93 -14.82
CA ASP A 59 4.08 -36.11 -14.75
C ASP A 59 3.84 -36.88 -13.45
N GLU A 60 4.02 -38.20 -13.53
CA GLU A 60 3.78 -39.16 -12.43
C GLU A 60 4.55 -38.77 -11.16
N ASP A 61 5.83 -38.39 -11.31
CA ASP A 61 6.67 -37.86 -10.22
C ASP A 61 6.04 -36.64 -9.52
N THR A 62 5.38 -35.75 -10.26
CA THR A 62 4.71 -34.58 -9.70
C THR A 62 3.42 -34.98 -8.98
N LEU A 63 2.65 -35.93 -9.53
CA LEU A 63 1.43 -36.44 -8.91
C LEU A 63 1.72 -37.14 -7.58
N ASP A 64 2.76 -37.96 -7.52
CA ASP A 64 3.15 -38.67 -6.30
C ASP A 64 3.58 -37.73 -5.18
N VAL A 65 4.30 -36.65 -5.52
CA VAL A 65 4.70 -35.64 -4.53
C VAL A 65 3.53 -34.83 -4.01
N ILE A 66 2.55 -34.52 -4.87
CA ILE A 66 1.29 -33.88 -4.47
C ILE A 66 0.51 -34.82 -3.54
N LYS A 67 0.34 -36.08 -3.93
CA LYS A 67 -0.40 -37.11 -3.17
C LYS A 67 0.24 -37.39 -1.81
N ALA A 68 1.57 -37.39 -1.73
CA ALA A 68 2.31 -37.56 -0.50
C ALA A 68 2.36 -36.30 0.40
N GLY A 69 1.75 -35.18 -0.02
CA GLY A 69 1.76 -33.91 0.72
C GLY A 69 3.17 -33.32 0.90
N ARG A 70 4.17 -33.81 0.15
CA ARG A 70 5.59 -33.55 0.38
C ARG A 70 6.14 -32.42 -0.50
N VAL A 71 5.25 -31.55 -0.97
CA VAL A 71 5.61 -30.46 -1.89
C VAL A 71 6.35 -29.34 -1.13
N ARG A 72 7.68 -29.43 -1.03
CA ARG A 72 8.50 -28.28 -0.60
C ARG A 72 8.78 -27.38 -1.78
N CYS A 73 7.84 -26.52 -2.15
CA CYS A 73 8.07 -25.56 -3.22
C CYS A 73 9.06 -24.51 -2.71
N HIS A 74 10.27 -24.48 -3.25
CA HIS A 74 11.19 -23.39 -2.94
C HIS A 74 10.93 -22.29 -3.97
N GLY A 75 9.90 -21.48 -3.72
CA GLY A 75 9.62 -20.23 -4.42
C GLY A 75 9.57 -19.11 -3.40
N ARG A 76 10.54 -18.17 -3.46
CA ARG A 76 10.77 -17.04 -2.52
C ARG A 76 9.99 -17.18 -1.20
N VAL A 77 10.27 -18.24 -0.46
CA VAL A 77 9.71 -18.45 0.88
C VAL A 77 10.37 -17.43 1.79
N THR A 78 9.66 -16.97 2.83
CA THR A 78 10.14 -16.06 3.88
C THR A 78 11.61 -16.30 4.18
N THR A 79 12.47 -15.51 3.53
CA THR A 79 13.88 -15.49 3.85
C THR A 79 14.00 -14.72 5.16
N PRO A 80 15.02 -14.98 5.99
CA PRO A 80 15.27 -14.18 7.19
C PRO A 80 15.31 -12.67 6.90
N THR A 81 15.71 -12.28 5.68
CA THR A 81 15.67 -10.90 5.20
C THR A 81 14.26 -10.34 4.95
N LEU A 82 13.29 -11.16 4.54
CA LEU A 82 11.91 -10.72 4.37
C LEU A 82 11.22 -10.50 5.73
N LEU A 83 11.51 -11.35 6.71
CA LEU A 83 11.01 -11.19 8.09
C LEU A 83 11.54 -9.88 8.71
N LYS A 84 12.85 -9.63 8.60
CA LYS A 84 13.45 -8.35 9.05
C LYS A 84 12.82 -7.13 8.38
N LYS A 85 12.55 -7.19 7.07
CA LYS A 85 11.86 -6.10 6.36
C LYS A 85 10.43 -5.89 6.86
N ASN A 86 9.70 -6.97 7.17
CA ASN A 86 8.35 -6.85 7.69
C ASN A 86 8.33 -6.27 9.11
N GLU A 87 9.30 -6.63 9.95
CA GLU A 87 9.50 -6.03 11.28
C GLU A 87 9.81 -4.52 11.15
N GLU A 88 10.72 -4.14 10.25
CA GLU A 88 11.05 -2.73 9.97
C GLU A 88 9.82 -1.95 9.49
N ILE A 89 9.03 -2.52 8.59
CA ILE A 89 7.77 -1.91 8.11
C ILE A 89 6.78 -1.74 9.28
N ALA A 90 6.68 -2.71 10.18
CA ALA A 90 5.80 -2.62 11.33
C ALA A 90 6.24 -1.49 12.29
N THR A 91 7.53 -1.37 12.57
CA THR A 91 8.07 -0.30 13.42
C THR A 91 7.85 1.07 12.80
N LEU A 92 8.07 1.22 11.49
CA LEU A 92 7.86 2.48 10.78
C LEU A 92 6.38 2.89 10.79
N LYS A 93 5.45 1.94 10.58
CA LYS A 93 4.01 2.21 10.67
C LYS A 93 3.59 2.67 12.07
N GLN A 94 4.14 2.05 13.11
CA GLN A 94 3.86 2.45 14.50
C GLN A 94 4.39 3.86 14.79
N GLN A 95 5.62 4.16 14.39
CA GLN A 95 6.20 5.50 14.54
C GLN A 95 5.36 6.56 13.82
N HIS A 96 4.97 6.31 12.57
CA HIS A 96 4.14 7.23 11.81
C HIS A 96 2.76 7.45 12.45
N ALA A 97 2.15 6.40 13.02
CA ALA A 97 0.90 6.53 13.75
C ALA A 97 1.05 7.42 15.00
N THR A 98 2.14 7.25 15.76
CA THR A 98 2.42 8.09 16.93
C THR A 98 2.73 9.54 16.57
N GLU A 99 3.48 9.76 15.49
CA GLU A 99 3.82 11.09 15.01
C GLU A 99 2.58 11.83 14.50
N LYS A 100 1.72 11.13 13.74
CA LYS A 100 0.44 11.66 13.29
C LYS A 100 -0.44 12.11 14.46
N ALA A 101 -0.63 11.26 15.47
CA ALA A 101 -1.42 11.61 16.66
C ALA A 101 -0.82 12.80 17.43
N THR A 102 0.51 12.91 17.46
CA THR A 102 1.20 14.04 18.10
C THR A 102 0.98 15.34 17.33
N LEU A 103 1.01 15.30 16.00
CA LEU A 103 0.76 16.46 15.15
C LEU A 103 -0.70 16.90 15.21
N GLU A 104 -1.65 15.95 15.18
CA GLU A 104 -3.09 16.24 15.35
C GLU A 104 -3.34 17.00 16.66
N ASN A 105 -2.79 16.52 17.79
CA ASN A 105 -2.91 17.21 19.07
C ASN A 105 -2.33 18.64 19.05
N LYS A 106 -1.21 18.86 18.35
CA LYS A 106 -0.61 20.21 18.23
C LYS A 106 -1.49 21.14 17.42
N VAL A 107 -2.07 20.64 16.31
CA VAL A 107 -3.01 21.42 15.49
C VAL A 107 -4.25 21.80 16.28
N ASP A 108 -4.79 20.87 17.10
CA ASP A 108 -5.94 21.15 17.96
C ASP A 108 -5.65 22.23 19.01
N VAL A 109 -4.45 22.22 19.61
CA VAL A 109 -4.01 23.26 20.55
C VAL A 109 -3.87 24.60 19.84
N MET A 110 -3.18 24.63 18.69
CA MET A 110 -3.01 25.87 17.91
C MET A 110 -4.36 26.44 17.46
N GLN A 111 -5.32 25.60 17.08
CA GLN A 111 -6.66 26.04 16.69
C GLN A 111 -7.39 26.72 17.85
N LYS A 112 -7.30 26.17 19.07
CA LYS A 112 -7.88 26.78 20.27
C LYS A 112 -7.27 28.15 20.58
N GLU A 113 -5.94 28.27 20.54
CA GLU A 113 -5.25 29.54 20.78
C GLU A 113 -5.64 30.60 19.72
N VAL A 114 -5.76 30.19 18.45
CA VAL A 114 -6.22 31.07 17.38
C VAL A 114 -7.66 31.54 17.61
N ASP A 115 -8.55 30.67 18.08
CA ASP A 115 -9.94 31.02 18.33
C ASP A 115 -10.12 31.91 19.58
N GLU A 116 -9.31 31.70 20.62
CA GLU A 116 -9.21 32.60 21.78
C GLU A 116 -8.73 34.00 21.37
N LEU A 117 -7.67 34.08 20.56
CA LEU A 117 -7.16 35.35 20.03
C LEU A 117 -8.21 36.07 19.17
N LYS A 118 -8.91 35.35 18.30
CA LYS A 118 -10.03 35.92 17.50
C LYS A 118 -11.12 36.51 18.39
N SER A 119 -11.49 35.82 19.47
CA SER A 119 -12.50 36.29 20.42
C SER A 119 -12.07 37.57 21.13
N LEU A 120 -10.82 37.63 21.61
CA LEU A 120 -10.27 38.81 22.26
C LEU A 120 -10.24 40.03 21.34
N VAL A 121 -9.78 39.85 20.09
CA VAL A 121 -9.76 40.92 19.08
C VAL A 121 -11.18 41.43 18.80
N LYS A 122 -12.17 40.54 18.68
CA LYS A 122 -13.57 40.91 18.50
C LYS A 122 -14.08 41.79 19.65
N MET A 123 -13.77 41.41 20.89
CA MET A 123 -14.19 42.18 22.08
C MET A 123 -13.53 43.56 22.15
N MET A 124 -12.24 43.65 21.85
CA MET A 124 -11.52 44.94 21.85
C MET A 124 -12.04 45.89 20.76
N LEU A 125 -12.36 45.39 19.58
CA LEU A 125 -12.95 46.18 18.50
C LEU A 125 -14.35 46.69 18.87
N GLN A 126 -15.18 45.84 19.48
CA GLN A 126 -16.52 46.22 19.97
C GLN A 126 -16.45 47.30 21.05
N GLN A 127 -15.51 47.21 21.99
CA GLN A 127 -15.33 48.21 23.04
C GLN A 127 -14.88 49.58 22.52
N LYS A 128 -14.07 49.62 21.45
CA LYS A 128 -13.50 50.87 20.92
C LYS A 128 -14.40 51.56 19.89
N SER A 129 -15.39 50.87 19.34
CA SER A 129 -16.21 51.38 18.26
C SER A 129 -17.65 50.90 18.37
N SER A 130 -18.49 51.66 19.09
CA SER A 130 -19.94 51.46 19.12
C SER A 130 -20.54 51.85 17.75
N GLY A 131 -20.45 50.95 16.77
CA GLY A 131 -20.96 51.17 15.42
C GLY A 131 -20.29 50.37 14.30
N VAL A 132 -19.25 49.57 14.59
CA VAL A 132 -18.59 48.73 13.58
C VAL A 132 -19.33 47.40 13.45
N ASP A 133 -19.93 47.18 12.28
CA ASP A 133 -20.55 45.90 11.90
C ASP A 133 -19.46 44.85 11.62
N LEU A 134 -19.36 43.89 12.53
CA LEU A 134 -18.31 42.87 12.54
C LEU A 134 -18.46 41.86 11.41
N ASP A 135 -19.68 41.62 10.93
CA ASP A 135 -19.93 40.66 9.86
C ASP A 135 -19.45 41.22 8.51
N MET A 136 -19.61 42.53 8.29
CA MET A 136 -19.06 43.23 7.12
C MET A 136 -17.52 43.25 7.12
N LEU A 137 -16.88 43.44 8.28
CA LEU A 137 -15.42 43.44 8.41
C LEU A 137 -14.82 42.03 8.23
N ALA A 138 -15.50 41.00 8.74
CA ALA A 138 -15.11 39.60 8.55
C ALA A 138 -15.20 39.16 7.08
N ALA A 139 -16.24 39.59 6.36
CA ALA A 139 -16.35 39.37 4.92
C ALA A 139 -15.21 40.05 4.14
N GLN A 140 -14.82 41.26 4.57
CA GLN A 140 -13.74 42.01 3.93
C GLN A 140 -12.36 41.37 4.16
N LEU A 141 -12.08 40.84 5.36
CA LEU A 141 -10.84 40.11 5.67
C LEU A 141 -10.79 38.69 5.07
N GLY A 142 -11.93 38.00 4.99
CA GLY A 142 -12.04 36.72 4.28
C GLY A 142 -11.72 36.84 2.79
N SER A 143 -11.96 38.02 2.21
CA SER A 143 -11.69 38.32 0.79
C SER A 143 -10.22 38.63 0.50
N THR A 144 -9.38 38.95 1.50
CA THR A 144 -7.97 39.34 1.27
C THR A 144 -6.98 38.16 1.27
N LEU A 145 -7.43 36.94 1.61
CA LEU A 145 -6.60 35.72 1.54
C LEU A 145 -6.98 34.85 0.33
N GLY A 146 -7.36 35.48 -0.77
CA GLY A 146 -7.65 34.86 -2.05
C GLY A 146 -6.67 35.29 -3.14
N ASN A 147 -5.36 35.30 -2.85
CA ASN A 147 -4.37 35.26 -3.94
C ASN A 147 -3.12 34.47 -3.53
N PRO A 148 -3.11 33.15 -3.73
CA PRO A 148 -1.91 32.50 -4.21
C PRO A 148 -1.87 32.71 -5.72
N ASN A 149 -0.92 33.52 -6.17
CA ASN A 149 -0.45 33.45 -7.55
C ASN A 149 -0.27 31.97 -7.92
N ASN A 150 -0.99 31.53 -8.96
CA ASN A 150 -0.78 30.26 -9.61
C ASN A 150 0.69 30.17 -10.03
N ASN A 151 1.48 29.38 -9.32
CA ASN A 151 2.70 28.70 -9.78
C ASN A 151 3.17 27.74 -8.68
N ASP A 152 2.40 26.69 -8.42
CA ASP A 152 3.00 25.39 -8.12
C ASP A 152 2.03 24.32 -8.58
N ALA A 153 2.31 23.79 -9.77
CA ALA A 153 1.64 22.63 -10.32
C ALA A 153 2.03 21.42 -9.46
N HIS A 154 1.32 21.21 -8.36
CA HIS A 154 1.30 19.91 -7.72
C HIS A 154 0.42 19.02 -8.60
N GLU A 155 1.04 18.26 -9.50
CA GLU A 155 0.40 17.14 -10.18
C GLU A 155 -0.25 16.25 -9.12
N GLU A 156 -1.57 16.36 -8.94
CA GLU A 156 -2.35 15.22 -8.49
C GLU A 156 -2.26 14.15 -9.57
N LYS A 157 -1.36 13.20 -9.36
CA LYS A 157 -1.49 11.89 -10.00
C LYS A 157 -2.70 11.20 -9.39
N ASN A 158 -3.87 11.55 -9.91
CA ASN A 158 -5.05 10.72 -9.87
C ASN A 158 -4.68 9.38 -10.52
N TYR A 159 -4.53 8.33 -9.70
CA TYR A 159 -4.54 6.96 -10.21
C TYR A 159 -5.96 6.67 -10.68
N VAL A 160 -6.24 7.04 -11.92
CA VAL A 160 -7.37 6.51 -12.67
C VAL A 160 -7.05 5.05 -12.97
N GLU A 161 -7.90 4.16 -12.50
CA GLU A 161 -7.96 2.77 -12.94
C GLU A 161 -8.19 2.78 -14.46
N GLY A 162 -7.10 2.67 -15.22
CA GLY A 162 -7.16 2.48 -16.66
C GLY A 162 -7.56 1.03 -16.93
N GLU A 163 -8.81 0.83 -17.32
CA GLU A 163 -9.19 -0.31 -18.14
C GLU A 163 -8.38 -0.24 -19.44
N ILE A 164 -7.53 -1.24 -19.68
CA ILE A 164 -6.78 -1.36 -20.93
C ILE A 164 -7.56 -2.35 -21.80
N GLU A 165 -8.36 -1.82 -22.73
CA GLU A 165 -8.78 -2.59 -23.90
C GLU A 165 -7.56 -2.86 -24.78
N LEU A 166 -7.41 -4.11 -25.22
CA LEU A 166 -6.37 -4.55 -26.15
C LEU A 166 -7.04 -5.02 -27.43
N ASP A 167 -6.84 -4.27 -28.53
CA ASP A 167 -7.00 -4.76 -29.90
C ASP A 167 -5.77 -5.62 -30.32
#